data_AF-A0A8H8P7G8-F1
#
_entry.id   AF-A0A8H8P7G8-F1
#
_cell.length_a   1.000
_cell.length_b   1.000
_cell.length_c   1.000
_cell.angle_alpha   90.00
_cell.angle_beta   90.00
_cell.angle_gamma   90.00
#
_symmetry.space_group_name_H-M   'P 1'
#
loop_
_entity.id
_entity.type
_entity.pdbx_description
1 polymer ?
#
loop_
_entity_poly.entity_id
_entity_poly.type
_entity_poly.pdbx_seq_one_letter_code
_entity_poly.pdbx_strand_id
1 'polypeptide(L)'
;MSVKSVKALYHTVNWEEKPITEENAPLKITRVRTERKFSGALTGTGIAEYIINYHPGTECDSHGGMPTSSYTGICHFKGSFEGSPEGEVVFLVENGKFTGTAEADWIIDEKTAIGGLKGLKGKGGYRHDVSAKCEDGTNVWFEYTL
;
A
#
# COMPACT_ATOMS: atom_id res chain seq x y z
N MET A 1 14.24 19.02 13.02
CA MET A 1 14.17 17.54 12.95
C MET A 1 14.86 17.10 11.68
N SER A 2 15.69 16.06 11.74
CA SER A 2 16.37 15.50 10.56
C SER A 2 15.47 14.48 9.85
N VAL A 3 15.46 14.49 8.52
CA VAL A 3 14.77 13.47 7.73
C VAL A 3 15.51 12.13 7.88
N LYS A 4 14.76 11.07 8.14
CA LYS A 4 15.23 9.68 8.18
C LYS A 4 14.71 8.93 6.96
N SER A 5 15.48 7.96 6.47
CA SER A 5 15.06 7.04 5.40
C SER A 5 15.10 5.61 5.91
N VAL A 6 14.00 4.88 5.78
CA VAL A 6 13.87 3.51 6.26
C VAL A 6 13.25 2.59 5.21
N LYS A 7 13.52 1.30 5.35
CA LYS A 7 12.94 0.22 4.53
C LYS A 7 12.27 -0.81 5.43
N ALA A 8 11.18 -1.37 4.96
CA ALA A 8 10.44 -2.42 5.65
C ALA A 8 9.80 -3.36 4.63
N LEU A 9 9.16 -4.40 5.13
CA LEU A 9 8.34 -5.32 4.35
C LEU A 9 6.91 -5.28 4.88
N TYR A 10 5.93 -5.45 3.99
CA TYR A 10 4.61 -5.92 4.42
C TYR A 10 4.21 -7.21 3.72
N HIS A 11 3.41 -8.01 4.39
CA HIS A 11 2.73 -9.17 3.84
C HIS A 11 1.23 -8.93 3.83
N THR A 12 0.59 -9.15 2.69
CA THR A 12 -0.87 -9.15 2.60
C THR A 12 -1.39 -10.45 3.21
N VAL A 13 -2.18 -10.34 4.27
CA VAL A 13 -2.77 -11.46 5.01
C VAL A 13 -4.15 -11.80 4.47
N ASN A 14 -4.91 -10.80 4.05
CA ASN A 14 -6.23 -10.95 3.46
C ASN A 14 -6.39 -9.99 2.29
N TRP A 15 -7.09 -10.42 1.24
CA TRP A 15 -7.45 -9.64 0.06
C TRP A 15 -8.91 -9.87 -0.28
N GLU A 16 -9.74 -8.86 -0.05
CA GLU A 16 -11.15 -8.88 -0.39
C GLU A 16 -11.44 -7.86 -1.48
N GLU A 17 -11.68 -8.35 -2.69
CA GLU A 17 -12.01 -7.52 -3.84
C GLU A 17 -13.46 -7.69 -4.24
N LYS A 18 -14.15 -6.56 -4.41
CA LYS A 18 -15.56 -6.51 -4.80
C LYS A 18 -15.73 -5.57 -6.00
N PRO A 19 -16.44 -5.99 -7.06
CA PRO A 19 -16.81 -5.09 -8.16
C PRO A 19 -17.60 -3.89 -7.65
N ILE A 20 -17.28 -2.71 -8.17
CA ILE A 20 -18.14 -1.52 -8.08
C ILE A 20 -18.99 -1.42 -9.34
N THR A 21 -18.37 -1.68 -10.50
CA THR A 21 -19.07 -1.74 -11.78
C THR A 21 -19.80 -3.07 -11.94
N GLU A 22 -20.85 -3.05 -12.76
CA GLU A 22 -21.60 -4.24 -13.13
C GLU A 22 -20.73 -5.29 -13.85
N GLU A 23 -21.21 -6.53 -13.86
CA GLU A 23 -20.59 -7.61 -14.60
C GLU A 23 -20.55 -7.28 -16.10
N ASN A 24 -19.41 -7.52 -16.76
CA ASN A 24 -19.16 -7.20 -18.18
C ASN A 24 -19.15 -5.71 -18.54
N ALA A 25 -19.06 -4.80 -17.57
CA ALA A 25 -18.83 -3.39 -17.86
C ALA A 25 -17.55 -3.20 -18.70
N PRO A 26 -17.55 -2.32 -19.73
CA PRO A 26 -16.36 -2.05 -20.55
C PRO A 26 -15.15 -1.57 -19.75
N LEU A 27 -15.40 -0.90 -18.62
CA LEU A 27 -14.41 -0.52 -17.63
C LEU A 27 -14.73 -1.24 -16.34
N LYS A 28 -13.83 -2.10 -15.88
CA LYS A 28 -13.96 -2.80 -14.60
C LYS A 28 -13.35 -1.95 -13.50
N ILE A 29 -14.17 -1.58 -12.51
CA ILE A 29 -13.73 -0.89 -11.30
C ILE A 29 -14.06 -1.76 -10.10
N THR A 30 -13.12 -1.90 -9.18
CA THR A 30 -13.30 -2.67 -7.95
C THR A 30 -12.93 -1.86 -6.72
N ARG A 31 -13.53 -2.24 -5.59
CA ARG A 31 -13.07 -1.87 -4.26
C ARG A 31 -12.31 -3.05 -3.67
N VAL A 32 -11.12 -2.79 -3.15
CA VAL A 32 -10.31 -3.80 -2.47
C VAL A 32 -10.09 -3.39 -1.02
N ARG A 33 -10.32 -4.32 -0.10
CA ARG A 33 -9.87 -4.23 1.28
C ARG A 33 -8.76 -5.25 1.52
N THR A 34 -7.65 -4.80 2.09
CA THR A 34 -6.52 -5.68 2.44
C THR A 34 -6.13 -5.54 3.90
N GLU A 35 -5.70 -6.64 4.48
CA GLU A 35 -5.05 -6.66 5.79
C GLU A 35 -3.57 -6.97 5.61
N ARG A 36 -2.72 -6.29 6.37
CA ARG A 36 -1.27 -6.31 6.19
C ARG A 36 -0.54 -6.49 7.52
N LYS A 37 0.58 -7.19 7.48
CA LYS A 37 1.56 -7.26 8.57
C LYS A 37 2.86 -6.64 8.12
N PHE A 38 3.37 -5.68 8.88
CA PHE A 38 4.61 -4.98 8.62
C PHE A 38 5.76 -5.53 9.48
N SER A 39 6.96 -5.61 8.91
CA SER A 39 8.18 -6.03 9.59
C SER A 39 9.41 -5.25 9.12
N GLY A 40 10.47 -5.24 9.93
CA GLY A 40 11.67 -4.44 9.68
C GLY A 40 11.60 -3.10 10.39
N ALA A 41 11.90 -2.00 9.69
CA ALA A 41 11.88 -0.67 10.31
C ALA A 41 10.46 -0.17 10.63
N LEU A 42 9.42 -0.74 10.01
CA LEU A 42 8.04 -0.56 10.41
C LEU A 42 7.53 -1.90 10.92
N THR A 43 7.05 -1.93 12.15
CA THR A 43 6.48 -3.14 12.75
C THR A 43 5.05 -2.87 13.18
N GLY A 44 4.11 -3.72 12.78
CA GLY A 44 2.70 -3.52 13.11
C GLY A 44 1.77 -4.15 12.10
N THR A 45 0.55 -3.63 12.04
CA THR A 45 -0.48 -4.06 11.09
C THR A 45 -1.03 -2.88 10.30
N GLY A 46 -1.64 -3.18 9.16
CA GLY A 46 -2.37 -2.18 8.40
C GLY A 46 -3.64 -2.73 7.78
N ILE A 47 -4.61 -1.85 7.61
CA ILE A 47 -5.84 -2.08 6.87
C ILE A 47 -5.84 -1.08 5.73
N ALA A 48 -5.77 -1.56 4.50
CA ALA A 48 -5.81 -0.70 3.33
C ALA A 48 -7.08 -0.91 2.51
N GLU A 49 -7.60 0.19 1.97
CA GLU A 49 -8.79 0.23 1.12
C GLU A 49 -8.41 0.93 -0.19
N TYR A 50 -8.71 0.30 -1.32
CA TYR A 50 -8.39 0.79 -2.65
C TYR A 50 -9.61 0.85 -3.55
N ILE A 51 -9.60 1.82 -4.46
CA ILE A 51 -10.39 1.77 -5.68
C ILE A 51 -9.42 1.46 -6.82
N ILE A 52 -9.68 0.38 -7.55
CA ILE A 52 -8.85 -0.07 -8.68
C ILE A 52 -9.64 0.06 -9.97
N ASN A 53 -9.04 0.71 -10.96
CA ASN A 53 -9.55 0.83 -12.32
C ASN A 53 -8.69 -0.04 -13.26
N TYR A 54 -9.27 -1.09 -13.82
CA TYR A 54 -8.58 -1.98 -14.75
C TYR A 54 -8.69 -1.46 -16.19
N HIS A 55 -7.55 -1.39 -16.88
CA HIS A 55 -7.47 -0.86 -18.23
C HIS A 55 -7.76 -1.97 -19.26
N PRO A 56 -8.77 -1.82 -20.12
CA PRO A 56 -9.17 -2.87 -21.08
C PRO A 56 -8.12 -3.09 -22.17
N GLY A 57 -7.90 -4.35 -22.58
CA GLY A 57 -6.99 -4.70 -23.68
C GLY A 57 -5.51 -4.44 -23.39
N THR A 58 -5.14 -4.43 -22.10
CA THR A 58 -3.77 -4.18 -21.63
C THR A 58 -3.23 -5.34 -20.81
N GLU A 59 -3.59 -6.56 -21.20
CA GLU A 59 -3.13 -7.78 -20.56
C GLU A 59 -1.59 -7.79 -20.53
N CYS A 60 -1.03 -7.97 -19.34
CA CYS A 60 0.40 -7.95 -19.12
C CYS A 60 0.96 -9.35 -19.40
N ASP A 61 1.80 -9.44 -20.43
CA ASP A 61 2.44 -10.69 -20.89
C ASP A 61 3.21 -11.42 -19.79
N SER A 62 3.77 -10.70 -18.82
CA SER A 62 4.57 -11.28 -17.75
C SER A 62 3.75 -11.84 -16.58
N HIS A 63 2.42 -11.62 -16.56
CA HIS A 63 1.58 -11.82 -15.36
C HIS A 63 0.33 -12.64 -15.65
N GLY A 64 0.46 -13.69 -16.47
CA GLY A 64 -0.66 -14.59 -16.78
C GLY A 64 -1.81 -13.89 -17.50
N GLY A 65 -1.54 -12.79 -18.21
CA GLY A 65 -2.55 -12.02 -18.93
C GLY A 65 -3.38 -11.09 -18.05
N MET A 66 -2.94 -10.74 -16.83
CA MET A 66 -3.66 -9.77 -16.01
C MET A 66 -3.61 -8.36 -16.64
N PRO A 67 -4.75 -7.63 -16.73
CA PRO A 67 -4.78 -6.27 -17.29
C PRO A 67 -3.97 -5.30 -16.43
N THR A 68 -3.38 -4.27 -17.07
CA THR A 68 -2.83 -3.15 -16.30
C THR A 68 -3.93 -2.42 -15.53
N SER A 69 -3.57 -1.74 -14.45
CA SER A 69 -4.53 -0.97 -13.66
C SER A 69 -3.92 0.28 -13.05
N SER A 70 -4.79 1.21 -12.69
CA SER A 70 -4.51 2.37 -11.85
C SER A 70 -5.33 2.27 -10.57
N TYR A 71 -4.79 2.76 -9.46
CA TYR A 71 -5.49 2.71 -8.18
C TYR A 71 -5.07 3.84 -7.23
N THR A 72 -5.96 4.14 -6.29
CA THR A 72 -5.74 5.05 -5.17
C THR A 72 -6.48 4.52 -3.95
N GLY A 73 -6.15 5.02 -2.76
CA GLY A 73 -6.74 4.50 -1.54
C GLY A 73 -6.15 5.10 -0.28
N ILE A 74 -6.40 4.42 0.83
CA ILE A 74 -5.81 4.74 2.13
C ILE A 74 -5.31 3.47 2.81
N CYS A 75 -4.34 3.61 3.71
CA CYS A 75 -3.88 2.56 4.60
C CYS A 75 -3.86 3.09 6.03
N HIS A 76 -4.73 2.58 6.89
CA HIS A 76 -4.62 2.79 8.33
C HIS A 76 -3.54 1.86 8.87
N PHE A 77 -2.50 2.43 9.46
CA PHE A 77 -1.39 1.71 10.08
C PHE A 77 -1.45 1.84 11.59
N LYS A 78 -1.18 0.73 12.28
CA LYS A 78 -0.99 0.66 13.73
C LYS A 78 0.31 -0.04 14.03
N GLY A 79 1.20 0.63 14.76
CA GLY A 79 2.49 0.06 15.13
C GLY A 79 3.56 1.12 15.40
N SER A 80 4.80 0.78 15.06
CA SER A 80 5.99 1.54 15.41
C SER A 80 6.91 1.77 14.22
N PHE A 81 7.63 2.89 14.25
CA PHE A 81 8.73 3.22 13.33
C PHE A 81 10.06 3.15 14.10
N GLU A 82 10.99 2.31 13.65
CA GLU A 82 12.30 2.09 14.27
C GLU A 82 12.25 1.81 15.78
N GLY A 83 11.23 1.08 16.24
CA GLY A 83 11.04 0.79 17.66
C GLY A 83 10.51 1.97 18.50
N SER A 84 9.97 3.02 17.86
CA SER A 84 9.19 4.05 18.56
C SER A 84 8.09 3.43 19.42
N PRO A 85 7.58 4.14 20.44
CA PRO A 85 6.33 3.74 21.06
C PRO A 85 5.23 3.55 20.01
N GLU A 86 4.29 2.65 20.26
CA GLU A 86 3.22 2.37 19.33
C GLU A 86 2.31 3.57 19.13
N GLY A 87 1.83 3.73 17.90
CA GLY A 87 0.84 4.72 17.53
C GLY A 87 0.05 4.28 16.31
N GLU A 88 -0.79 5.17 15.82
CA GLU A 88 -1.61 4.95 14.64
C GLU A 88 -1.52 6.15 13.71
N VAL A 89 -1.61 5.91 12.40
CA VAL A 89 -1.57 6.94 11.37
C VAL A 89 -2.20 6.42 10.09
N VAL A 90 -2.71 7.32 9.25
CA VAL A 90 -3.21 6.99 7.91
C VAL A 90 -2.17 7.40 6.86
N PHE A 91 -1.90 6.49 5.94
CA PHE A 91 -1.19 6.77 4.70
C PHE A 91 -2.20 6.95 3.57
N LEU A 92 -2.09 8.05 2.83
CA LEU A 92 -2.79 8.27 1.58
C LEU A 92 -2.02 7.56 0.47
N VAL A 93 -2.71 6.78 -0.35
CA VAL A 93 -2.10 6.06 -1.46
C VAL A 93 -2.34 6.79 -2.76
N GLU A 94 -1.26 7.27 -3.35
CA GLU A 94 -1.25 8.07 -4.58
C GLU A 94 -0.48 7.35 -5.69
N ASN A 95 -0.75 7.73 -6.94
CA ASN A 95 -0.04 7.24 -8.13
C ASN A 95 0.05 5.71 -8.25
N GLY A 96 -0.93 4.99 -7.69
CA GLY A 96 -0.95 3.55 -7.71
C GLY A 96 -1.13 3.01 -9.12
N LYS A 97 -0.26 2.09 -9.52
CA LYS A 97 -0.33 1.43 -10.82
C LYS A 97 0.11 -0.02 -10.75
N PHE A 98 -0.41 -0.79 -11.69
CA PHE A 98 -0.02 -2.16 -11.94
C PHE A 98 0.27 -2.34 -13.43
N THR A 99 1.54 -2.59 -13.75
CA THR A 99 2.01 -2.84 -15.13
C THR A 99 2.97 -4.01 -15.13
N GLY A 100 2.58 -5.12 -14.51
CA GLY A 100 3.50 -6.21 -14.22
C GLY A 100 4.36 -5.97 -12.97
N THR A 101 3.97 -5.01 -12.13
CA THR A 101 4.54 -4.72 -10.82
C THR A 101 3.52 -3.80 -10.16
N ALA A 102 3.11 -4.10 -8.93
CA ALA A 102 2.25 -3.19 -8.16
C ALA A 102 3.14 -2.17 -7.45
N GLU A 103 2.97 -0.90 -7.76
CA GLU A 103 3.70 0.19 -7.11
C GLU A 103 2.82 1.40 -6.86
N ALA A 104 3.07 2.08 -5.76
CA ALA A 104 2.34 3.29 -5.36
C ALA A 104 3.18 4.16 -4.42
N ASP A 105 2.84 5.45 -4.38
CA ASP A 105 3.37 6.41 -3.44
C ASP A 105 2.47 6.48 -2.19
N TRP A 106 3.10 6.73 -1.04
CA TRP A 106 2.42 7.01 0.22
C TRP A 106 2.73 8.41 0.71
N ILE A 107 1.71 9.11 1.18
CA ILE A 107 1.85 10.37 1.92
C ILE A 107 1.23 10.18 3.30
N ILE A 108 1.90 10.65 4.35
CA ILE A 108 1.38 10.58 5.71
C ILE A 108 0.33 11.67 5.88
N ASP A 109 -0.90 11.29 6.27
CA ASP A 109 -1.88 12.26 6.77
C ASP A 109 -1.49 12.67 8.19
N GLU A 110 -0.68 13.72 8.29
CA GLU A 110 -0.09 14.20 9.53
C GLU A 110 -1.11 14.45 10.66
N LYS A 111 -2.37 14.75 10.31
CA LYS A 111 -3.42 15.04 11.30
C LYS A 111 -3.98 13.79 11.96
N THR A 112 -3.73 12.62 11.38
CA THR A 112 -4.18 11.32 11.89
C THR A 112 -3.16 10.66 12.81
N ALA A 113 -1.93 11.19 12.85
CA ALA A 113 -0.85 10.59 13.60
C ALA A 113 -1.06 10.76 15.11
N ILE A 114 -1.24 9.64 15.81
CA ILE A 114 -1.54 9.58 17.26
C ILE A 114 -0.64 8.59 17.99
N GLY A 115 -0.67 8.62 19.33
CA GLY A 115 0.20 7.79 20.17
C GLY A 115 1.68 8.13 19.97
N GLY A 116 2.53 7.11 19.93
CA GLY A 116 3.96 7.25 19.69
C GLY A 116 4.34 7.73 18.28
N LEU A 117 3.37 7.83 17.37
CA LEU A 117 3.55 8.41 16.04
C LEU A 117 3.08 9.87 15.96
N LYS A 118 2.63 10.48 17.06
CA LYS A 118 2.15 11.87 17.06
C LYS A 118 3.25 12.81 16.54
N GLY A 119 2.92 13.59 15.51
CA GLY A 119 3.85 14.52 14.85
C GLY A 119 4.61 13.91 13.68
N LEU A 120 4.36 12.64 13.33
CA LEU A 120 4.92 11.99 12.16
C LEU A 120 4.55 12.75 10.88
N LYS A 121 5.57 13.05 10.08
CA LYS A 121 5.44 13.62 8.74
C LYS A 121 6.32 12.84 7.80
N GLY A 122 5.90 12.71 6.54
CA GLY A 122 6.73 12.01 5.58
C GLY A 122 5.96 11.50 4.38
N LYS A 123 6.71 10.80 3.55
CA LYS A 123 6.24 10.13 2.35
C LYS A 123 6.98 8.81 2.20
N GLY A 124 6.48 7.96 1.33
CA GLY A 124 7.03 6.65 1.10
C GLY A 124 6.39 6.02 -0.11
N GLY A 125 6.36 4.70 -0.10
CA GLY A 125 5.67 3.94 -1.11
C GLY A 125 5.98 2.47 -0.99
N TYR A 126 5.46 1.72 -1.93
CA TYR A 126 5.73 0.29 -2.03
C TYR A 126 5.95 -0.15 -3.46
N ARG A 127 6.65 -1.28 -3.59
CA ARG A 127 6.86 -1.97 -4.85
C ARG A 127 6.82 -3.47 -4.63
N HIS A 128 5.88 -4.12 -5.28
CA HIS A 128 5.70 -5.56 -5.28
C HIS A 128 5.81 -6.10 -6.70
N ASP A 129 6.85 -6.87 -6.93
CA ASP A 129 7.02 -7.62 -8.17
C ASP A 129 6.14 -8.87 -8.10
N VAL A 130 5.34 -9.19 -9.13
CA VAL A 130 4.50 -10.40 -9.06
C VAL A 130 5.31 -11.68 -9.02
N SER A 131 6.56 -11.62 -9.50
CA SER A 131 7.44 -12.78 -9.47
C SER A 131 7.94 -13.05 -8.06
N ALA A 132 7.76 -12.11 -7.13
CA ALA A 132 7.99 -12.31 -5.72
C ALA A 132 6.97 -13.32 -5.17
N LYS A 133 7.47 -14.30 -4.42
CA LYS A 133 6.64 -15.27 -3.74
C LYS A 133 5.93 -14.61 -2.56
N CYS A 134 4.83 -15.21 -2.10
CA CYS A 134 4.08 -14.70 -0.96
C CYS A 134 4.98 -14.49 0.28
N GLU A 135 5.95 -15.38 0.51
CA GLU A 135 6.92 -15.26 1.60
C GLU A 135 7.87 -14.07 1.48
N ASP A 136 8.17 -13.59 0.26
CA ASP A 136 9.12 -12.51 0.01
C ASP A 136 8.57 -11.15 0.48
N GLY A 137 7.24 -11.02 0.54
CA GLY A 137 6.55 -9.81 0.96
C GLY A 137 6.65 -8.68 -0.08
N THR A 138 6.14 -7.51 0.32
CA THR A 138 6.20 -6.27 -0.48
C THR A 138 7.21 -5.33 0.13
N ASN A 139 8.15 -4.84 -0.68
CA ASN A 139 9.11 -3.83 -0.26
C ASN A 139 8.42 -2.48 -0.07
N VAL A 140 8.66 -1.86 1.08
CA VAL A 140 8.22 -0.49 1.36
C VAL A 140 9.38 0.38 1.79
N TRP A 141 9.30 1.67 1.48
CA TRP A 141 10.25 2.68 1.91
C TRP A 141 9.52 3.88 2.49
N PHE A 142 10.17 4.60 3.40
CA PHE A 142 9.68 5.85 3.97
C PHE A 142 10.81 6.85 4.17
N GLU A 143 10.55 8.09 3.80
CA GLU A 143 11.29 9.28 4.19
C GLU A 143 10.43 10.07 5.18
N TYR A 144 10.87 10.22 6.42
CA TYR A 144 10.04 10.78 7.48
C TYR A 144 10.80 11.62 8.50
N THR A 145 10.04 12.45 9.22
CA THR A 145 10.46 13.11 10.46
C THR A 145 9.47 12.77 11.56
N LEU A 146 9.99 12.46 12.75
CA LEU A 146 9.23 12.15 13.96
C LEU A 146 9.91 12.83 15.15
#